data_AF-A0A382U2D2-F1
#
_entry.id   AF-A0A382U2D2-F1
#
_cell.length_a   1.000
_cell.length_b   1.000
_cell.length_c   1.000
_cell.angle_alpha   90.00
_cell.angle_beta   90.00
_cell.angle_gamma   90.00
#
_symmetry.space_group_name_H-M   'P 1'
#
loop_
_entity.id
_entity.type
_entity.pdbx_description
1 polymer ?
#
loop_
_entity_poly.entity_id
_entity_poly.type
_entity_poly.pdbx_seq_one_letter_code
_entity_poly.pdbx_strand_id
1 'polypeptide(L)'
;MRILCMRLPQLPIEVEIQRKPQLARKPLVLLQPCNQRVLIASKSLSDIGIIPGESRRSVEQRYPNAFFLTATEALYQKKHTQIKNILGRFCTDIESNSLGEFFISITMLSRIFKSEDDLSVKVIQQIVSETQLPVTVAIAGNKFTAYCASLQADPTCTIPTGKEADFLASLPLTHLINPPSELLRRLNIFGIRTLGEFAQLPHGSVVRQFGPELAHFHDMACGNDNRILKPFKYPPTIILSKTLPDPLSDIKPTQNILQKLTKQLSQR
;
A
#
# COMPACT_ATOMS: atom_id res chain seq x y z
N MET A 1 -17.33 10.42 -7.44
CA MET A 1 -17.06 9.50 -6.31
C MET A 1 -16.18 10.26 -5.32
N ARG A 2 -16.26 10.00 -4.01
CA ARG A 2 -15.28 10.52 -3.04
C ARG A 2 -14.65 9.36 -2.30
N ILE A 3 -13.32 9.34 -2.27
CA ILE A 3 -12.52 8.26 -1.70
C ILE A 3 -11.70 8.82 -0.55
N LEU A 4 -11.72 8.12 0.58
CA LEU A 4 -10.81 8.31 1.68
C LEU A 4 -9.74 7.22 1.62
N CYS A 5 -8.47 7.62 1.62
CA CYS A 5 -7.30 6.76 1.75
C CYS A 5 -6.70 6.97 3.14
N MET A 6 -6.66 5.90 3.94
CA MET A 6 -5.99 5.89 5.23
C MET A 6 -4.70 5.08 5.13
N ARG A 7 -3.60 5.64 5.65
CA ARG A 7 -2.29 5.02 5.58
C ARG A 7 -1.56 4.98 6.91
N LEU A 8 -0.92 3.84 7.12
CA LEU A 8 0.12 3.59 8.10
C LEU A 8 1.22 2.78 7.41
N PRO A 9 2.09 3.42 6.61
CA PRO A 9 3.02 2.73 5.71
C PRO A 9 4.05 1.86 6.45
N GLN A 10 4.31 2.16 7.73
CA GLN A 10 5.24 1.43 8.58
C GLN A 10 4.52 0.62 9.67
N LEU A 11 3.31 0.10 9.40
CA LEU A 11 2.51 -0.66 10.39
C LEU A 11 3.32 -1.73 11.13
N PRO A 12 4.12 -2.60 10.48
CA PRO A 12 4.93 -3.58 11.21
C PRO A 12 5.91 -2.97 12.22
N ILE A 13 6.56 -1.85 11.84
CA ILE A 13 7.56 -1.16 12.67
C ILE A 13 6.88 -0.47 13.84
N GLU A 14 5.79 0.26 13.59
CA GLU A 14 5.02 0.94 14.64
C GLU A 14 4.47 -0.05 15.68
N VAL A 15 4.05 -1.23 15.23
CA VAL A 15 3.60 -2.30 16.13
C VAL A 15 4.73 -2.84 17.01
N GLU A 16 5.95 -2.96 16.49
CA GLU A 16 7.11 -3.38 17.30
C GLU A 16 7.59 -2.27 18.24
N ILE A 17 7.53 -0.99 17.81
CA ILE A 17 7.82 0.17 18.67
C ILE A 17 6.79 0.26 19.81
N GLN A 18 5.50 0.06 19.52
CA GLN A 18 4.44 0.02 20.54
C GLN A 18 4.72 -1.05 21.60
N ARG A 19 5.23 -2.23 21.20
CA ARG A 19 5.60 -3.31 22.14
C ARG A 19 6.88 -3.01 22.91
N LYS A 20 7.82 -2.31 22.27
CA LYS A 20 9.16 -2.04 22.79
C LYS A 20 9.53 -0.58 22.48
N PRO A 21 9.11 0.39 23.30
CA PRO A 21 9.32 1.81 23.05
C PRO A 21 10.79 2.20 22.83
N GLN A 22 11.73 1.44 23.40
CA GLN A 22 13.18 1.60 23.20
C GLN A 22 13.64 1.41 21.74
N LEU A 23 12.81 0.87 20.86
CA LEU A 23 13.11 0.72 19.43
C LEU A 23 12.87 2.00 18.62
N ALA A 24 12.11 2.98 19.14
CA ALA A 24 11.74 4.18 18.39
C ALA A 24 12.94 5.00 17.87
N ARG A 25 14.08 4.94 18.58
CA ARG A 25 15.31 5.66 18.21
C ARG A 25 16.33 4.80 17.48
N LYS A 26 15.99 3.55 17.15
CA LYS A 26 16.92 2.62 16.52
C LYS A 26 16.66 2.51 15.02
N PRO A 27 17.71 2.39 14.20
CA PRO A 27 17.59 2.03 12.79
C PRO A 27 17.13 0.56 12.69
N LEU A 28 15.81 0.33 12.68
CA LEU A 28 15.20 -0.99 12.80
C LEU A 28 15.04 -1.66 11.44
N VAL A 29 15.40 -2.94 11.37
CA VAL A 29 15.16 -3.82 10.22
C VAL A 29 14.37 -5.02 10.69
N LEU A 30 13.16 -5.19 10.15
CA LEU A 30 12.37 -6.40 10.36
C LEU A 30 12.75 -7.44 9.32
N LEU A 31 13.06 -8.65 9.76
CA LEU A 31 13.46 -9.78 8.91
C LEU A 31 12.33 -10.80 8.81
N GLN A 32 12.13 -11.36 7.63
CA GLN A 32 11.20 -12.46 7.39
C GLN A 32 11.64 -13.71 8.18
N PRO A 33 10.73 -14.40 8.90
CA PRO A 33 11.07 -15.59 9.68
C PRO A 33 11.65 -16.72 8.83
N CYS A 34 11.17 -16.87 7.58
CA CYS A 34 11.47 -18.02 6.74
C CYS A 34 12.87 -18.00 6.10
N ASN A 35 13.40 -16.82 5.77
CA ASN A 35 14.61 -16.69 4.95
C ASN A 35 15.56 -15.59 5.45
N GLN A 36 15.25 -14.92 6.57
CA GLN A 36 16.05 -13.83 7.15
C GLN A 36 16.35 -12.69 6.17
N ARG A 37 15.47 -12.48 5.18
CA ARG A 37 15.53 -11.32 4.27
C ARG A 37 14.75 -10.17 4.86
N VAL A 38 15.09 -8.94 4.46
CA VAL A 38 14.41 -7.73 4.90
C VAL A 38 12.93 -7.81 4.53
N LEU A 39 12.06 -7.74 5.51
CA LEU A 39 10.63 -7.54 5.32
C LEU A 39 10.34 -6.05 5.11
N ILE A 40 10.80 -5.22 6.04
CA ILE A 40 10.65 -3.76 6.03
C ILE A 40 11.75 -3.13 6.89
N ALA A 41 12.21 -1.94 6.52
CA ALA A 41 13.18 -1.17 7.28
C ALA A 41 12.57 0.17 7.73
N SER A 42 13.08 0.72 8.83
CA SER A 42 12.66 2.04 9.30
C SER A 42 12.90 3.10 8.23
N LYS A 43 12.14 4.20 8.27
CA LYS A 43 12.31 5.32 7.31
C LYS A 43 13.77 5.75 7.18
N SER A 44 14.45 5.89 8.31
CA SER A 44 15.88 6.24 8.38
C SER A 44 16.82 5.31 7.62
N LEU A 45 16.44 4.05 7.39
CA LEU A 45 17.22 3.06 6.65
C LEU A 45 16.73 2.91 5.21
N SER A 46 15.42 3.03 4.99
CA SER A 46 14.82 3.02 3.66
C SER A 46 15.30 4.20 2.82
N ASP A 47 15.43 5.38 3.42
CA ASP A 47 15.92 6.60 2.76
C ASP A 47 17.37 6.46 2.28
N ILE A 48 18.16 5.56 2.89
CA ILE A 48 19.56 5.27 2.52
C ILE A 48 19.65 4.03 1.61
N GLY A 49 18.52 3.54 1.10
CA GLY A 49 18.46 2.51 0.06
C GLY A 49 18.53 1.07 0.57
N ILE A 50 18.09 0.81 1.81
CA ILE A 50 17.76 -0.57 2.22
C ILE A 50 16.37 -0.90 1.72
N ILE A 51 16.28 -1.93 0.86
CA ILE A 51 15.02 -2.33 0.24
C ILE A 51 14.50 -3.68 0.78
N PRO A 52 13.17 -3.88 0.79
CA PRO A 52 12.60 -5.20 1.06
C PRO A 52 13.20 -6.28 0.16
N GLY A 53 13.38 -7.45 0.74
CA GLY A 53 14.00 -8.59 0.08
C GLY A 53 15.52 -8.56 0.06
N GLU A 54 16.23 -7.62 0.67
CA GLU A 54 17.69 -7.74 0.84
C GLU A 54 18.08 -8.83 1.85
N SER A 55 19.30 -9.38 1.75
CA SER A 55 19.81 -10.31 2.77
C SER A 55 20.26 -9.55 4.02
N ARG A 56 20.06 -10.13 5.20
CA ARG A 56 20.59 -9.58 6.47
C ARG A 56 22.07 -9.20 6.37
N ARG A 57 22.90 -10.10 5.81
CA ARG A 57 24.35 -9.90 5.68
C ARG A 57 24.71 -8.67 4.84
N SER A 58 24.00 -8.44 3.74
CA SER A 58 24.18 -7.24 2.90
C SER A 58 23.93 -5.96 3.70
N VAL A 59 22.83 -5.94 4.46
CA VAL A 59 22.45 -4.79 5.28
C VAL A 59 23.44 -4.57 6.41
N GLU A 60 23.87 -5.63 7.09
CA GLU A 60 24.84 -5.57 8.20
C GLU A 60 26.22 -5.09 7.75
N GLN A 61 26.66 -5.46 6.54
CA GLN A 61 27.90 -4.96 5.96
C GLN A 61 27.84 -3.47 5.64
N ARG A 62 26.71 -2.98 5.10
CA ARG A 62 26.53 -1.56 4.78
C ARG A 62 26.22 -0.71 6.02
N TYR A 63 25.52 -1.28 6.99
CA TYR A 63 25.03 -0.61 8.21
C TYR A 63 25.18 -1.50 9.44
N PRO A 64 26.39 -1.59 10.02
CA PRO A 64 26.67 -2.43 11.20
C PRO A 64 25.84 -2.05 12.44
N ASN A 65 25.37 -0.80 12.52
CA ASN A 65 24.57 -0.28 13.64
C ASN A 65 23.06 -0.57 13.49
N ALA A 66 22.63 -1.23 12.41
CA ALA A 66 21.23 -1.60 12.21
C ALA A 66 20.75 -2.60 13.29
N PHE A 67 19.57 -2.36 13.84
CA PHE A 67 18.95 -3.25 14.80
C PHE A 67 18.04 -4.23 14.07
N PHE A 68 18.35 -5.52 14.12
CA PHE A 68 17.58 -6.56 13.43
C PHE A 68 16.59 -7.23 14.37
N LEU A 69 15.35 -7.39 13.92
CA LEU A 69 14.30 -8.11 14.63
C LEU A 69 13.58 -9.07 13.67
N THR A 70 13.29 -10.29 14.11
CA THR A 70 12.46 -11.20 13.33
C THR A 70 10.99 -10.77 13.40
N ALA A 71 10.36 -10.62 12.24
CA ALA A 71 8.99 -10.18 12.10
C ALA A 71 7.98 -11.15 12.73
N THR A 72 6.95 -10.61 13.38
CA THR A 72 5.80 -11.40 13.87
C THR A 72 4.58 -11.12 12.98
N GLU A 73 4.53 -11.71 11.78
CA GLU A 73 3.51 -11.37 10.77
C GLU A 73 2.06 -11.51 11.28
N ALA A 74 1.77 -12.54 12.08
CA ALA A 74 0.44 -12.73 12.67
C ALA A 74 -0.02 -11.55 13.55
N LEU A 75 0.91 -10.89 14.24
CA LEU A 75 0.63 -9.72 15.05
C LEU A 75 0.26 -8.51 14.18
N TYR A 76 1.00 -8.29 13.09
CA TYR A 76 0.75 -7.19 12.16
C TYR A 76 -0.58 -7.38 11.44
N GLN A 77 -0.90 -8.61 11.05
CA GLN A 77 -2.19 -8.95 10.47
C GLN A 77 -3.33 -8.71 11.46
N LYS A 78 -3.16 -9.05 12.74
CA LYS A 78 -4.15 -8.78 13.78
C LYS A 78 -4.43 -7.27 13.92
N LYS A 79 -3.39 -6.43 13.92
CA LYS A 79 -3.51 -4.98 13.98
C LYS A 79 -4.15 -4.39 12.72
N HIS A 80 -3.77 -4.89 11.55
CA HIS A 80 -4.41 -4.54 10.28
C HIS A 80 -5.93 -4.84 10.30
N THR A 81 -6.32 -6.05 10.72
CA THR A 81 -7.73 -6.42 10.87
C THR A 81 -8.45 -5.56 11.91
N GLN A 82 -7.79 -5.21 13.03
CA GLN A 82 -8.37 -4.29 14.01
C GLN A 82 -8.69 -2.93 13.39
N ILE A 83 -7.77 -2.34 12.62
CA ILE A 83 -7.98 -1.06 11.93
C ILE A 83 -9.11 -1.19 10.89
N LYS A 84 -9.12 -2.28 10.12
CA LYS A 84 -10.20 -2.57 9.17
C LYS A 84 -11.57 -2.60 9.84
N ASN A 85 -11.68 -3.22 11.01
CA ASN A 85 -12.93 -3.32 11.75
C ASN A 85 -13.40 -1.95 12.27
N ILE A 86 -12.47 -1.07 12.67
CA ILE A 86 -12.79 0.31 13.05
C ILE A 86 -13.32 1.08 11.85
N LEU A 87 -12.64 1.00 10.70
CA LEU A 87 -13.11 1.59 9.44
C LEU A 87 -14.47 1.02 9.00
N GLY A 88 -14.73 -0.26 9.29
CA GLY A 88 -15.99 -0.96 9.01
C GLY A 88 -17.21 -0.35 9.67
N ARG A 89 -17.03 0.47 10.71
CA ARG A 89 -18.10 1.21 11.37
C ARG A 89 -18.53 2.46 10.58
N PHE A 90 -17.68 2.93 9.67
CA PHE A 90 -17.98 4.05 8.77
C PHE A 90 -18.50 3.55 7.43
N CYS A 91 -17.83 2.56 6.83
CA CYS A 91 -18.19 2.06 5.50
C CYS A 91 -17.89 0.57 5.40
N THR A 92 -18.77 -0.17 4.73
CA THR A 92 -18.56 -1.61 4.45
C THR A 92 -17.64 -1.85 3.25
N ASP A 93 -17.60 -0.90 2.31
CA ASP A 93 -16.82 -1.00 1.08
C ASP A 93 -15.36 -0.59 1.33
N ILE A 94 -14.61 -1.50 1.97
CA ILE A 94 -13.21 -1.31 2.32
C ILE A 94 -12.31 -2.17 1.44
N GLU A 95 -11.47 -1.51 0.66
CA GLU A 95 -10.35 -2.11 -0.07
C GLU A 95 -9.04 -1.91 0.72
N SER A 96 -8.15 -2.90 0.65
CA SER A 96 -6.82 -2.83 1.25
C SER A 96 -5.81 -3.45 0.28
N ASN A 97 -4.79 -2.69 -0.10
CA ASN A 97 -3.74 -3.16 -1.00
C ASN A 97 -2.52 -3.71 -0.25
N SER A 98 -2.27 -3.23 0.96
CA SER A 98 -1.11 -3.61 1.77
C SER A 98 -1.39 -3.42 3.27
N LEU A 99 -0.50 -3.93 4.12
CA LEU A 99 -0.62 -3.79 5.57
C LEU A 99 -0.59 -2.31 5.97
N GLY A 100 -1.75 -1.82 6.43
CA GLY A 100 -1.89 -0.46 6.94
C GLY A 100 -2.37 0.54 5.89
N GLU A 101 -2.72 0.09 4.68
CA GLU A 101 -3.28 0.94 3.64
C GLU A 101 -4.72 0.52 3.33
N PHE A 102 -5.64 1.48 3.40
CA PHE A 102 -7.06 1.25 3.19
C PHE A 102 -7.69 2.34 2.34
N PHE A 103 -8.64 1.93 1.51
CA PHE A 103 -9.47 2.83 0.72
C PHE A 103 -10.95 2.56 1.02
N ILE A 104 -11.70 3.61 1.28
CA ILE A 104 -13.15 3.54 1.53
C ILE A 104 -13.91 4.60 0.72
N SER A 105 -15.13 4.27 0.32
CA SER A 105 -16.03 5.23 -0.31
C SER A 105 -16.72 6.06 0.76
N ILE A 106 -16.55 7.38 0.70
CA ILE A 106 -17.18 8.30 1.66
C ILE A 106 -18.36 9.06 1.05
N THR A 107 -18.73 8.72 -0.19
CA THR A 107 -19.77 9.42 -0.95
C THR A 107 -21.08 9.54 -0.15
N MET A 108 -21.46 8.49 0.57
CA MET A 108 -22.67 8.46 1.40
C MET A 108 -22.49 9.07 2.80
N LEU A 109 -21.25 9.24 3.26
CA LEU A 109 -20.93 9.80 4.58
C LEU A 109 -21.07 11.31 4.63
N SER A 110 -21.13 11.97 3.47
CA SER A 110 -21.44 13.40 3.32
C SER A 110 -22.76 13.82 3.99
N ARG A 111 -23.69 12.88 4.23
CA ARG A 111 -24.97 13.13 4.91
C ARG A 111 -24.89 13.07 6.44
N ILE A 112 -23.82 12.47 6.98
CA ILE A 112 -23.65 12.20 8.40
C ILE A 112 -22.64 13.18 9.01
N PHE A 113 -21.58 13.49 8.28
CA PHE A 113 -20.50 14.35 8.74
C PHE A 113 -20.65 15.77 8.20
N LYS A 114 -20.17 16.75 8.97
CA LYS A 114 -20.29 18.17 8.61
C LYS A 114 -19.40 18.55 7.42
N SER A 115 -18.22 17.95 7.35
CA SER A 115 -17.24 18.14 6.30
C SER A 115 -16.35 16.91 6.15
N GLU A 116 -15.58 16.87 5.06
CA GLU A 116 -14.59 15.83 4.82
C GLU A 116 -13.44 15.90 5.83
N ASP A 117 -13.09 17.09 6.31
CA ASP A 117 -12.09 17.28 7.35
C ASP A 117 -12.59 16.75 8.71
N ASP A 118 -13.86 17.01 9.05
CA ASP A 118 -14.51 16.45 10.24
C ASP A 118 -14.51 14.91 10.22
N LEU A 119 -14.84 14.32 9.08
CA LEU A 119 -14.73 12.87 8.88
C LEU A 119 -13.29 12.37 9.06
N SER A 120 -12.32 13.05 8.45
CA SER A 120 -10.90 12.65 8.53
C SER A 120 -10.39 12.67 9.97
N VAL A 121 -10.68 13.74 10.71
CA VAL A 121 -10.33 13.87 12.13
C VAL A 121 -11.01 12.78 12.94
N LYS A 122 -12.29 12.49 12.69
CA LYS A 122 -13.02 11.44 13.43
C LYS A 122 -12.44 10.05 13.20
N VAL A 123 -12.08 9.74 11.95
CA VAL A 123 -11.43 8.46 11.58
C VAL A 123 -10.09 8.31 12.30
N ILE A 124 -9.24 9.35 12.26
CA ILE A 124 -7.95 9.35 12.96
C ILE A 124 -8.16 9.15 14.47
N GLN A 125 -9.07 9.91 15.08
CA GLN A 125 -9.35 9.82 16.51
C GLN A 125 -9.77 8.41 16.95
N GLN A 126 -10.67 7.76 16.21
CA GLN A 126 -11.12 6.40 16.54
C GLN A 126 -10.01 5.37 16.37
N ILE A 127 -9.21 5.47 15.31
CA ILE A 127 -8.09 4.54 15.10
C ILE A 127 -7.03 4.74 16.19
N VAL A 128 -6.63 5.97 16.47
CA VAL A 128 -5.61 6.27 17.48
C VAL A 128 -6.08 5.87 18.88
N SER A 129 -7.35 6.10 19.26
CA SER A 129 -7.84 5.76 20.60
C SER A 129 -7.86 4.25 20.85
N GLU A 130 -8.18 3.44 19.85
CA GLU A 130 -8.33 1.99 19.99
C GLU A 130 -7.05 1.20 19.66
N THR A 131 -6.16 1.76 18.84
CA THR A 131 -4.95 1.07 18.37
C THR A 131 -3.67 1.67 18.94
N GLN A 132 -3.70 2.94 19.34
CA GLN A 132 -2.56 3.80 19.68
C GLN A 132 -1.50 3.86 18.57
N LEU A 133 -1.91 3.66 17.31
CA LEU A 133 -1.04 3.77 16.16
C LEU A 133 -1.30 5.09 15.43
N PRO A 134 -0.26 5.82 15.00
CA PRO A 134 -0.43 7.00 14.17
C PRO A 134 -0.97 6.59 12.80
N VAL A 135 -1.88 7.37 12.23
CA VAL A 135 -2.38 7.16 10.87
C VAL A 135 -2.51 8.50 10.17
N THR A 136 -2.30 8.50 8.85
CA THR A 136 -2.63 9.63 8.00
C THR A 136 -3.89 9.32 7.20
N VAL A 137 -4.68 10.34 6.90
CA VAL A 137 -5.91 10.23 6.13
C VAL A 137 -5.91 11.27 5.02
N ALA A 138 -6.27 10.88 3.81
CA ALA A 138 -6.50 11.82 2.73
C ALA A 138 -7.77 11.52 1.98
N ILE A 139 -8.39 12.56 1.43
CA ILE A 139 -9.65 12.45 0.69
C ILE A 139 -9.50 13.10 -0.69
N ALA A 140 -9.94 12.42 -1.74
CA ALA A 140 -9.97 12.96 -3.10
C ALA A 140 -11.13 12.38 -3.95
N GLY A 141 -11.29 12.88 -5.18
CA GLY A 141 -12.35 12.45 -6.10
C GLY A 141 -12.16 11.04 -6.68
N ASN A 142 -10.97 10.48 -6.53
CA ASN A 142 -10.64 9.15 -7.02
C ASN A 142 -9.53 8.49 -6.17
N LYS A 143 -9.26 7.21 -6.42
CA LYS A 143 -8.34 6.40 -5.61
C LYS A 143 -6.90 6.86 -5.75
N PHE A 144 -6.43 7.13 -6.97
CA PHE A 144 -5.05 7.54 -7.22
C PHE A 144 -4.71 8.86 -6.52
N THR A 145 -5.54 9.89 -6.69
CA THR A 145 -5.31 11.19 -6.05
C THR A 145 -5.39 11.07 -4.52
N ALA A 146 -6.30 10.26 -3.97
CA ALA A 146 -6.36 10.03 -2.53
C ALA A 146 -5.09 9.32 -2.00
N TYR A 147 -4.57 8.35 -2.75
CA TYR A 147 -3.29 7.72 -2.45
C TYR A 147 -2.11 8.71 -2.48
N CYS A 148 -2.03 9.56 -3.52
CA CYS A 148 -0.98 10.56 -3.62
C CYS A 148 -1.08 11.63 -2.52
N ALA A 149 -2.29 12.08 -2.18
CA ALA A 149 -2.53 13.02 -1.11
C ALA A 149 -2.14 12.43 0.26
N SER A 150 -2.40 11.15 0.50
CA SER A 150 -1.99 10.49 1.76
C SER A 150 -0.47 10.29 1.90
N LEU A 151 0.31 10.36 0.82
CA LEU A 151 1.78 10.42 0.89
C LEU A 151 2.28 11.74 1.49
N GLN A 152 1.51 12.82 1.35
CA GLN A 152 1.86 14.17 1.78
C GLN A 152 1.06 14.66 3.00
N ALA A 153 0.11 13.86 3.47
CA ALA A 153 -0.77 14.22 4.57
C ALA A 153 -0.02 14.28 5.91
N ASP A 154 -0.29 15.31 6.68
CA ASP A 154 0.19 15.46 8.06
C ASP A 154 -0.84 16.19 8.94
N PRO A 155 -1.70 15.47 9.68
CA PRO A 155 -2.08 14.06 9.49
C PRO A 155 -3.20 13.88 8.44
N THR A 156 -3.78 15.00 7.95
CA THR A 156 -4.89 14.99 6.98
C THR A 156 -4.54 15.74 5.70
N CYS A 157 -5.08 15.30 4.56
CA CYS A 157 -5.01 16.06 3.32
C CYS A 157 -6.29 15.88 2.48
N THR A 158 -7.02 16.95 2.24
CA THR A 158 -8.27 16.92 1.45
C THR A 158 -8.05 17.63 0.12
N ILE A 159 -8.22 16.91 -0.99
CA ILE A 159 -8.17 17.46 -2.35
C ILE A 159 -9.61 17.73 -2.82
N PRO A 160 -9.98 19.00 -3.07
CA PRO A 160 -11.29 19.33 -3.60
C PRO A 160 -11.56 18.69 -4.95
N THR A 161 -12.82 18.37 -5.23
CA THR A 161 -13.25 17.87 -6.54
C THR A 161 -12.91 18.89 -7.63
N GLY A 162 -12.30 18.42 -8.72
CA GLY A 162 -11.84 19.25 -9.84
C GLY A 162 -10.42 19.82 -9.63
N LYS A 163 -9.79 19.58 -8.47
CA LYS A 163 -8.40 19.98 -8.19
C LYS A 163 -7.41 18.83 -8.25
N GLU A 164 -7.85 17.65 -8.68
CA GLU A 164 -7.01 16.45 -8.76
C GLU A 164 -5.82 16.65 -9.71
N ALA A 165 -6.05 17.14 -10.93
CA ALA A 165 -4.99 17.35 -11.91
C ALA A 165 -3.97 18.40 -11.43
N ASP A 166 -4.46 19.51 -10.88
CA ASP A 166 -3.63 20.59 -10.32
C ASP A 166 -2.71 20.07 -9.20
N PHE A 167 -3.28 19.28 -8.28
CA PHE A 167 -2.53 18.68 -7.18
C PHE A 167 -1.47 17.70 -7.69
N LEU A 168 -1.85 16.81 -8.61
CA LEU A 168 -0.96 15.79 -9.14
C LEU A 168 0.17 16.36 -9.98
N ALA A 169 -0.02 17.50 -10.65
CA ALA A 169 0.92 18.03 -11.65
C ALA A 169 2.36 18.17 -11.14
N SER A 170 2.53 18.59 -9.88
CA SER A 170 3.85 18.81 -9.26
C SER A 170 4.53 17.53 -8.77
N LEU A 171 3.81 16.41 -8.72
CA LEU A 171 4.32 15.17 -8.13
C LEU A 171 5.28 14.46 -9.09
N PRO A 172 6.32 13.79 -8.56
CA PRO A 172 7.22 12.99 -9.37
C PRO A 172 6.51 11.75 -9.95
N LEU A 173 6.99 11.27 -11.09
CA LEU A 173 6.51 10.02 -11.71
C LEU A 173 6.61 8.79 -10.80
N THR A 174 7.51 8.82 -9.80
CA THR A 174 7.68 7.76 -8.81
C THR A 174 6.44 7.55 -7.92
N HIS A 175 5.50 8.49 -7.90
CA HIS A 175 4.22 8.34 -7.19
C HIS A 175 3.19 7.50 -7.95
N LEU A 176 3.42 7.16 -9.22
CA LEU A 176 2.59 6.18 -9.91
C LEU A 176 2.60 4.85 -9.14
N ILE A 177 1.44 4.20 -9.04
CA ILE A 177 1.30 2.93 -8.31
C ILE A 177 1.65 1.78 -9.25
N ASN A 178 2.73 1.06 -8.94
CA ASN A 178 3.23 -0.08 -9.72
C ASN A 178 3.39 0.18 -11.24
N PRO A 179 4.02 1.30 -11.65
CA PRO A 179 4.31 1.54 -13.06
C PRO A 179 5.33 0.49 -13.55
N PRO A 180 5.21 0.01 -14.81
CA PRO A 180 6.27 -0.77 -15.41
C PRO A 180 7.57 0.01 -15.41
N SER A 181 8.67 -0.65 -15.03
CA SER A 181 10.00 -0.03 -15.00
C SER A 181 10.38 0.60 -16.35
N GLU A 182 9.97 -0.04 -17.45
CA GLU A 182 10.20 0.44 -18.81
C GLU A 182 9.45 1.74 -19.13
N LEU A 183 8.24 1.94 -18.59
CA LEU A 183 7.49 3.19 -18.76
C LEU A 183 8.27 4.34 -18.11
N LEU A 184 8.65 4.18 -16.84
CA LEU A 184 9.43 5.19 -16.12
C LEU A 184 10.77 5.47 -16.81
N ARG A 185 11.46 4.43 -17.28
CA ARG A 185 12.74 4.57 -17.98
C ARG A 185 12.59 5.42 -19.25
N ARG A 186 11.58 5.13 -20.08
CA ARG A 186 11.33 5.86 -21.33
C ARG A 186 10.89 7.31 -21.09
N LEU A 187 10.00 7.55 -20.12
CA LEU A 187 9.59 8.91 -19.75
C LEU A 187 10.79 9.75 -19.29
N ASN A 188 11.66 9.17 -18.46
CA ASN A 188 12.90 9.84 -18.04
C ASN A 188 13.83 10.16 -19.21
N ILE A 189 13.95 9.27 -20.21
CA ILE A 189 14.74 9.53 -21.44
C ILE A 189 14.16 10.71 -22.23
N PHE A 190 12.83 10.86 -22.23
CA PHE A 190 12.15 12.01 -22.84
C PHE A 190 12.20 13.28 -21.98
N GLY A 191 12.92 13.26 -20.85
CA GLY A 191 13.04 14.40 -19.94
C GLY A 191 11.81 14.65 -19.06
N ILE A 192 10.83 13.75 -19.09
CA ILE A 192 9.60 13.83 -18.31
C ILE A 192 9.87 13.27 -16.92
N ARG A 193 9.66 14.08 -15.88
CA ARG A 193 9.98 13.75 -14.49
C ARG A 193 8.76 13.85 -13.57
N THR A 194 7.76 14.62 -13.95
CA THR A 194 6.55 14.87 -13.15
C THR A 194 5.30 14.30 -13.81
N LEU A 195 4.25 14.09 -13.00
CA LEU A 195 2.93 13.70 -13.50
C LEU A 195 2.34 14.81 -14.40
N GLY A 196 2.58 16.08 -14.10
CA GLY A 196 2.08 17.20 -14.92
C GLY A 196 2.69 17.22 -16.31
N GLU A 197 4.00 17.04 -16.44
CA GLU A 197 4.66 16.92 -17.74
C GLU A 197 4.14 15.71 -18.52
N PHE A 198 3.90 14.58 -17.83
CA PHE A 198 3.33 13.41 -18.47
C PHE A 198 1.89 13.67 -18.96
N ALA A 199 1.08 14.32 -18.14
CA ALA A 199 -0.30 14.68 -18.44
C ALA A 199 -0.43 15.63 -19.64
N GLN A 200 0.55 16.49 -19.87
CA GLN A 200 0.59 17.40 -21.03
C GLN A 200 0.80 16.70 -22.37
N LEU A 201 1.28 15.45 -22.38
CA LEU A 201 1.41 14.70 -23.62
C LEU A 201 0.04 14.45 -24.26
N PRO A 202 -0.09 14.62 -25.59
CA PRO A 202 -1.32 14.25 -26.28
C PRO A 202 -1.63 12.76 -26.10
N HIS A 203 -2.82 12.43 -25.62
CA HIS A 203 -3.23 11.05 -25.33
C HIS A 203 -2.97 10.09 -26.51
N GLY A 204 -3.28 10.51 -27.74
CA GLY A 204 -3.03 9.69 -28.94
C GLY A 204 -1.53 9.41 -29.20
N SER A 205 -0.63 10.28 -28.77
CA SER A 205 0.81 10.03 -28.85
C SER A 205 1.27 9.04 -27.79
N VAL A 206 0.70 9.11 -26.58
CA VAL A 206 0.98 8.15 -25.49
C VAL A 206 0.54 6.74 -25.90
N VAL A 207 -0.70 6.58 -26.39
CA VAL A 207 -1.22 5.28 -26.84
C VAL A 207 -0.36 4.69 -27.97
N ARG A 208 0.05 5.49 -28.95
CA ARG A 208 0.92 5.03 -30.04
C ARG A 208 2.30 4.58 -29.57
N GLN A 209 2.86 5.28 -28.58
CA GLN A 209 4.23 5.05 -28.12
C GLN A 209 4.35 3.93 -27.07
N PHE A 210 3.34 3.78 -26.20
CA PHE A 210 3.36 2.89 -25.04
C PHE A 210 2.29 1.80 -25.08
N GLY A 211 1.34 1.88 -26.00
CA GLY A 211 0.20 0.97 -26.08
C GLY A 211 -0.97 1.38 -25.17
N PRO A 212 -2.15 0.77 -25.38
CA PRO A 212 -3.37 1.12 -24.65
C PRO A 212 -3.31 0.75 -23.17
N GLU A 213 -2.60 -0.32 -22.80
CA GLU A 213 -2.49 -0.77 -21.40
C GLU A 213 -1.78 0.26 -20.51
N LEU A 214 -0.84 1.01 -21.07
CA LEU A 214 -0.06 2.01 -20.33
C LEU A 214 -0.70 3.40 -20.37
N ALA A 215 -1.67 3.63 -21.25
CA ALA A 215 -2.41 4.88 -21.33
C ALA A 215 -3.18 5.18 -20.02
N HIS A 216 -3.57 4.15 -19.26
CA HIS A 216 -4.19 4.37 -17.96
C HIS A 216 -3.29 5.11 -16.95
N PHE A 217 -1.96 4.97 -17.03
CA PHE A 217 -1.05 5.77 -16.19
C PHE A 217 -1.05 7.25 -16.58
N HIS A 218 -1.26 7.54 -17.86
CA HIS A 218 -1.45 8.90 -18.35
C HIS A 218 -2.79 9.48 -17.87
N ASP A 219 -3.87 8.71 -17.95
CA ASP A 219 -5.17 9.11 -17.39
C ASP A 219 -5.05 9.45 -15.89
N MET A 220 -4.37 8.59 -15.11
CA MET A 220 -4.10 8.86 -13.69
C MET A 220 -3.33 10.16 -13.49
N ALA A 221 -2.30 10.43 -14.30
CA ALA A 221 -1.52 11.66 -14.23
C ALA A 221 -2.37 12.90 -14.58
N CYS A 222 -3.34 12.77 -15.49
CA CYS A 222 -4.36 13.79 -15.79
C CYS A 222 -5.43 13.95 -14.70
N GLY A 223 -5.36 13.19 -13.59
CA GLY A 223 -6.37 13.21 -12.53
C GLY A 223 -7.62 12.36 -12.83
N ASN A 224 -7.59 11.56 -13.91
CA ASN A 224 -8.67 10.68 -14.32
C ASN A 224 -8.37 9.24 -13.86
N ASP A 225 -9.01 8.82 -12.78
CA ASP A 225 -8.94 7.44 -12.30
C ASP A 225 -10.34 6.86 -12.08
N ASN A 226 -10.77 6.03 -13.03
CA ASN A 226 -12.08 5.38 -13.03
C ASN A 226 -12.09 4.03 -12.31
N ARG A 227 -10.99 3.63 -11.66
CA ARG A 227 -10.93 2.36 -10.94
C ARG A 227 -11.92 2.39 -9.78
N ILE A 228 -12.83 1.42 -9.77
CA ILE A 228 -13.74 1.18 -8.66
C ILE A 228 -12.98 0.64 -7.44
N LEU A 229 -13.57 0.83 -6.26
CA LEU A 229 -13.13 0.09 -5.09
C LEU A 229 -13.38 -1.40 -5.29
N LYS A 230 -12.40 -2.21 -4.89
CA LYS A 230 -12.45 -3.67 -4.87
C LYS A 230 -12.47 -4.10 -3.41
N PRO A 231 -13.61 -3.93 -2.71
CA PRO A 231 -13.69 -4.27 -1.31
C PRO A 231 -13.44 -5.76 -1.11
N PHE A 232 -12.80 -6.09 0.00
CA PHE A 232 -12.56 -7.47 0.37
C PHE A 232 -13.89 -8.15 0.69
N LYS A 233 -14.33 -9.08 -0.16
CA LYS A 233 -15.57 -9.84 0.04
C LYS A 233 -15.33 -11.03 0.98
N TYR A 234 -16.24 -11.23 1.92
CA TYR A 234 -16.27 -12.42 2.77
C TYR A 234 -17.27 -13.45 2.18
N PRO A 235 -16.97 -14.76 2.22
CA PRO A 235 -15.72 -15.38 2.67
C PRO A 235 -14.56 -15.10 1.69
N PRO A 236 -13.31 -14.99 2.19
CA PRO A 236 -12.17 -14.82 1.33
C PRO A 236 -11.99 -16.00 0.38
N THR A 237 -11.67 -15.72 -0.88
CA THR A 237 -11.11 -16.75 -1.74
C THR A 237 -9.68 -17.02 -1.29
N ILE A 238 -9.46 -18.11 -0.55
CA ILE A 238 -8.14 -18.55 -0.12
C ILE A 238 -7.55 -19.42 -1.24
N ILE A 239 -6.43 -19.00 -1.81
CA ILE A 239 -5.69 -19.77 -2.81
C ILE A 239 -4.36 -20.18 -2.18
N LEU A 240 -4.13 -21.49 -2.08
CA LEU A 240 -2.82 -22.05 -1.73
C LEU A 240 -2.25 -22.71 -2.98
N SER A 241 -1.08 -22.25 -3.41
CA SER A 241 -0.34 -22.81 -4.53
C SER A 241 1.05 -23.26 -4.07
N LYS A 242 1.57 -24.31 -4.70
CA LYS A 242 2.92 -24.81 -4.47
C LYS A 242 3.56 -25.16 -5.80
N THR A 243 4.65 -24.46 -6.11
CA THR A 243 5.52 -24.79 -7.24
C THR A 243 6.40 -25.98 -6.86
N LEU A 244 6.48 -26.97 -7.74
CA LEU A 244 7.30 -28.17 -7.55
C LEU A 244 8.57 -28.06 -8.41
N PRO A 245 9.71 -28.57 -7.92
CA PRO A 245 10.96 -28.54 -8.67
C PRO A 245 10.92 -29.45 -9.89
N ASP A 246 10.29 -30.62 -9.76
CA ASP A 246 10.18 -31.62 -10.81
C ASP A 246 8.71 -31.84 -11.22
N PRO A 247 8.42 -32.07 -12.51
CA PRO A 247 7.08 -32.40 -12.96
C PRO A 247 6.63 -33.74 -12.37
N LEU A 248 5.39 -33.81 -11.90
CA LEU A 248 4.80 -35.05 -11.39
C LEU A 248 4.06 -35.78 -12.52
N SER A 249 4.41 -37.04 -12.73
CA SER A 249 3.68 -37.97 -13.62
C SER A 249 2.78 -38.94 -12.86
N ASP A 250 3.01 -39.13 -11.55
CA ASP A 250 2.30 -40.11 -10.74
C ASP A 250 1.16 -39.52 -9.90
N ILE A 251 0.09 -40.30 -9.76
CA ILE A 251 -1.11 -39.94 -8.98
C ILE A 251 -0.81 -39.88 -7.47
N LYS A 252 -0.04 -40.83 -6.92
CA LYS A 252 0.19 -40.93 -5.46
C LYS A 252 0.91 -39.70 -4.87
N PRO A 253 2.03 -39.20 -5.45
CA PRO A 253 2.67 -37.98 -4.97
C PRO A 253 1.78 -36.75 -5.07
N THR A 254 1.01 -36.65 -6.15
CA THR A 254 0.07 -35.55 -6.41
C THR A 254 -1.02 -35.50 -5.32
N GLN A 255 -1.62 -36.65 -4.99
CA GLN A 255 -2.61 -36.76 -3.92
C GLN A 255 -2.05 -36.34 -2.56
N ASN A 256 -0.82 -36.76 -2.21
CA ASN A 256 -0.17 -36.37 -0.96
C ASN A 256 0.05 -34.85 -0.86
N ILE A 257 0.43 -34.20 -1.96
CA ILE A 257 0.63 -32.75 -1.99
C ILE A 257 -0.70 -32.02 -1.88
N LEU A 258 -1.73 -32.47 -2.61
CA LEU A 258 -3.09 -31.95 -2.51
C LEU A 258 -3.61 -32.06 -1.08
N GLN A 259 -3.50 -33.22 -0.43
CA GLN A 259 -3.94 -33.40 0.96
C GLN A 259 -3.24 -32.43 1.93
N LYS A 260 -1.93 -32.20 1.76
CA LYS A 260 -1.19 -31.22 2.57
C LYS A 260 -1.72 -29.80 2.35
N LEU A 261 -1.95 -29.40 1.09
CA LEU A 261 -2.51 -28.09 0.75
C LEU A 261 -3.94 -27.93 1.29
N THR A 262 -4.79 -28.94 1.14
CA THR A 262 -6.16 -28.93 1.67
C THR A 262 -6.18 -28.83 3.19
N LYS A 263 -5.30 -29.56 3.89
CA LYS A 263 -5.18 -29.46 5.34
C LYS A 263 -4.74 -28.06 5.78
N GLN A 264 -3.79 -27.47 5.06
CA GLN A 264 -3.37 -26.09 5.30
C GLN A 264 -4.49 -25.09 4.99
N LEU A 265 -5.30 -25.34 3.96
CA LEU A 265 -6.45 -24.51 3.59
C LEU A 265 -7.52 -24.55 4.69
N SER A 266 -7.84 -25.75 5.21
CA SER A 266 -8.85 -25.92 6.27
C SER A 266 -8.47 -25.30 7.62
N GLN A 267 -7.20 -24.96 7.81
CA GLN A 267 -6.67 -24.35 9.03
C GLN A 267 -6.64 -22.81 8.96
N ARG A 268 -7.00 -22.21 7.82
CA ARG A 268 -7.03 -20.76 7.60
C ARG A 268 -8.45 -20.25 7.49
#